data_AF-A0A0H3ZWX9-F1
#
_entry.id   AF-A0A0H3ZWX9-F1
#
_cell.length_a   1.000
_cell.length_b   1.000
_cell.length_c   1.000
_cell.angle_alpha   90.00
_cell.angle_beta   90.00
_cell.angle_gamma   90.00
#
_symmetry.space_group_name_H-M   'P 1'
#
loop_
_entity.id
_entity.type
_entity.pdbx_description
1 polymer ?
#
loop_
_entity_poly.entity_id
_entity_poly.type
_entity_poly.pdbx_seq_one_letter_code
_entity_poly.pdbx_strand_id
1 'polypeptide(L)'
;MASMTRQERAKHYLKRLLNSRNKSLELEAILTELNGLVYTKTNEPLSRQEKLLILEELERLASNDDSILESVGTEHFKVNASDNSNILDVISAMKKRVGK
;
A
#
# COMPACT_ATOMS: atom_id res chain seq x y z
N MET A 1 6.10 -16.32 13.77
CA MET A 1 6.35 -15.02 13.13
C MET A 1 5.43 -14.94 11.92
N ALA A 2 4.39 -14.11 12.00
CA ALA A 2 3.28 -14.16 11.05
C ALA A 2 3.74 -13.77 9.64
N SER A 3 3.63 -14.72 8.71
CA SER A 3 3.77 -14.51 7.28
C SER A 3 2.61 -13.63 6.82
N MET A 4 2.72 -12.30 6.97
CA MET A 4 1.73 -11.35 6.48
C MET A 4 1.46 -11.64 5.00
N THR A 5 0.22 -11.93 4.67
CA THR A 5 -0.21 -12.10 3.28
C THR A 5 -0.10 -10.78 2.51
N ARG A 6 -0.09 -10.86 1.17
CA ARG A 6 -0.04 -9.67 0.31
C ARG A 6 -1.14 -8.66 0.64
N GLN A 7 -2.34 -9.14 0.97
CA GLN A 7 -3.48 -8.30 1.33
C GLN A 7 -3.32 -7.63 2.69
N GLU A 8 -2.86 -8.37 3.71
CA GLU A 8 -2.59 -7.79 5.03
C GLU A 8 -1.49 -6.72 4.96
N ARG A 9 -0.48 -6.95 4.13
CA ARG A 9 0.60 -6.00 3.88
C ARG A 9 0.10 -4.74 3.17
N ALA A 10 -0.73 -4.88 2.14
CA ALA A 10 -1.35 -3.75 1.46
C ALA A 10 -2.25 -2.92 2.41
N LYS A 11 -3.05 -3.58 3.26
CA LYS A 11 -3.85 -2.91 4.31
C LYS A 11 -2.97 -2.18 5.33
N HIS A 12 -1.87 -2.79 5.75
CA HIS A 12 -0.92 -2.16 6.66
C HIS A 12 -0.29 -0.90 6.07
N TYR A 13 0.12 -0.96 4.80
CA TYR A 13 0.66 0.20 4.08
C TYR A 13 -0.38 1.29 3.85
N LEU A 14 -1.63 0.93 3.52
CA LEU A 14 -2.73 1.90 3.43
C LEU A 14 -2.97 2.60 4.78
N LYS A 15 -3.03 1.83 5.88
CA LYS A 15 -3.17 2.40 7.22
C LYS A 15 -2.03 3.37 7.55
N ARG A 16 -0.79 3.05 7.17
CA ARG A 16 0.36 3.96 7.35
C ARG A 16 0.21 5.24 6.52
N LEU A 17 -0.20 5.13 5.25
CA LEU A 17 -0.45 6.27 4.38
C LEU A 17 -1.54 7.19 4.92
N LEU A 18 -2.64 6.63 5.43
CA LEU A 18 -3.75 7.39 6.02
C LEU A 18 -3.35 8.12 7.30
N ASN A 19 -2.50 7.50 8.13
CA ASN A 19 -2.01 8.11 9.38
C ASN A 19 -0.82 9.05 9.18
N SER A 20 -0.20 9.05 8.00
CA SER A 20 0.97 9.87 7.72
C SER A 20 0.58 11.30 7.33
N ARG A 21 1.32 12.27 7.88
CA ARG A 21 1.19 13.69 7.52
C ARG A 21 1.70 13.96 6.11
N ASN A 22 2.70 13.19 5.65
CA ASN A 22 3.28 13.35 4.32
C ASN A 22 3.18 12.02 3.57
N LYS A 23 2.10 11.89 2.80
CA LYS A 23 1.74 10.69 2.05
C LYS A 23 2.81 10.32 1.02
N SER A 24 3.42 11.28 0.34
CA SER A 24 4.48 11.04 -0.64
C SER A 24 5.73 10.43 -0.02
N LEU A 25 6.18 10.98 1.12
CA LEU A 25 7.35 10.47 1.83
C LEU A 25 7.08 9.07 2.42
N GLU A 26 5.89 8.85 2.98
CA GLU A 26 5.49 7.54 3.49
C GLU A 26 5.43 6.50 2.37
N LEU A 27 4.95 6.88 1.19
CA LEU A 27 4.89 6.00 0.02
C LEU A 27 6.31 5.62 -0.46
N GLU A 28 7.27 6.54 -0.43
CA GLU A 28 8.68 6.24 -0.73
C GLU A 28 9.31 5.30 0.29
N ALA A 29 8.97 5.46 1.56
CA ALA A 29 9.38 4.54 2.62
C ALA A 29 8.77 3.15 2.39
N ILE A 30 7.48 3.07 2.03
CA ILE A 30 6.79 1.82 1.71
C ILE A 30 7.45 1.12 0.52
N LEU A 31 7.79 1.85 -0.55
CA LEU A 31 8.52 1.26 -1.69
C LEU A 31 9.89 0.73 -1.30
N THR A 32 10.63 1.48 -0.48
CA THR A 32 11.95 1.07 -0.04
C THR A 32 11.86 -0.22 0.78
N GLU A 33 10.88 -0.28 1.68
CA GLU A 33 10.57 -1.49 2.45
C GLU A 33 10.18 -2.64 1.53
N LEU A 34 9.26 -2.41 0.60
CA LEU A 34 8.79 -3.39 -0.39
C LEU A 34 9.93 -3.96 -1.24
N ASN A 35 10.92 -3.12 -1.56
CA ASN A 35 12.11 -3.54 -2.30
C ASN A 35 13.05 -4.43 -1.48
N GLY A 36 13.10 -4.24 -0.16
CA GLY A 36 13.86 -5.05 0.78
C GLY A 36 13.13 -6.31 1.25
N LEU A 37 11.88 -6.55 0.81
CA LEU A 37 11.15 -7.74 1.20
C LEU A 37 11.70 -9.00 0.55
N VAL A 38 11.82 -10.03 1.37
CA VAL A 38 12.17 -11.38 0.99
C VAL A 38 11.09 -12.36 1.43
N TYR A 39 10.94 -13.45 0.68
CA TYR A 39 10.08 -14.56 1.04
C TYR A 39 10.61 -15.26 2.27
N THR A 40 9.76 -15.44 3.28
CA THR A 40 10.14 -16.15 4.52
C THR A 40 10.53 -17.61 4.28
N LYS A 41 10.02 -18.23 3.21
CA LYS A 41 10.26 -19.65 2.90
C LYS A 41 11.53 -19.89 2.08
N THR A 42 11.83 -19.00 1.15
CA THR A 42 12.95 -19.18 0.21
C THR A 42 14.10 -18.19 0.45
N ASN A 43 13.88 -17.19 1.29
CA ASN A 43 14.75 -16.02 1.49
C ASN A 43 15.05 -15.25 0.20
N GLU A 44 14.25 -15.46 -0.84
CA GLU A 44 14.41 -14.80 -2.12
C GLU A 44 13.72 -13.44 -2.09
N PRO A 45 14.29 -12.41 -2.74
CA PRO A 45 13.63 -11.13 -2.86
C PRO A 45 12.30 -11.28 -3.61
N LEU A 46 11.31 -10.46 -3.24
CA LEU A 46 10.06 -10.43 -3.99
C LEU A 46 10.33 -10.09 -5.45
N SER A 47 9.69 -10.85 -6.34
CA SER A 47 9.78 -10.61 -7.77
C SER A 47 9.14 -9.26 -8.12
N ARG A 48 9.61 -8.64 -9.21
CA ARG A 48 9.03 -7.38 -9.73
C ARG A 48 7.52 -7.47 -9.89
N GLN A 49 7.03 -8.59 -10.42
CA GLN A 49 5.60 -8.83 -10.61
C GLN A 49 4.83 -8.83 -9.29
N GLU A 50 5.41 -9.36 -8.22
CA GLU A 50 4.74 -9.41 -6.92
C GLU A 50 4.75 -8.10 -6.18
N LYS A 51 5.83 -7.34 -6.34
CA LYS A 51 5.89 -5.95 -5.91
C LYS A 51 4.77 -5.15 -6.55
N LEU A 52 4.56 -5.33 -7.86
CA LEU A 52 3.44 -4.73 -8.58
C LEU A 52 2.08 -5.20 -8.04
N LEU A 53 1.88 -6.50 -7.81
CA LEU A 53 0.62 -7.01 -7.25
C LEU A 53 0.29 -6.41 -5.87
N ILE A 54 1.29 -6.18 -5.01
CA ILE A 54 1.08 -5.53 -3.71
C ILE A 54 0.69 -4.06 -3.90
N LEU A 55 1.33 -3.36 -4.85
CA LEU A 55 1.00 -1.97 -5.18
C LEU A 55 -0.39 -1.85 -5.84
N GLU A 56 -0.79 -2.81 -6.66
CA GLU A 56 -2.13 -2.87 -7.26
C GLU A 56 -3.20 -3.12 -6.21
N GLU A 57 -2.94 -4.02 -5.25
CA GLU A 57 -3.88 -4.24 -4.16
C GLU A 57 -3.96 -3.00 -3.25
N LEU A 58 -2.84 -2.31 -3.02
CA LEU A 58 -2.83 -1.02 -2.31
C LEU A 58 -3.63 0.06 -3.05
N GLU A 59 -3.45 0.19 -4.37
CA GLU A 59 -4.22 1.09 -5.23
C GLU A 59 -5.72 0.77 -5.20
N ARG A 60 -6.06 -0.52 -5.26
CA ARG A 60 -7.45 -0.98 -5.21
C ARG A 60 -8.10 -0.71 -3.86
N LEU A 61 -7.36 -0.90 -2.77
CA LEU A 61 -7.81 -0.57 -1.42
C LEU A 61 -7.97 0.94 -1.23
N ALA A 62 -7.08 1.75 -1.82
CA ALA A 62 -7.20 3.21 -1.83
C ALA A 62 -8.31 3.74 -2.77
N SER A 63 -8.72 2.95 -3.77
CA SER A 63 -9.78 3.33 -4.73
C SER A 63 -11.17 2.90 -4.28
N ASN A 64 -11.31 1.83 -3.48
CA ASN A 64 -12.60 1.36 -2.95
C ASN A 64 -12.77 1.84 -1.50
N ASP A 65 -13.23 3.09 -1.36
CA ASP A 65 -13.24 3.81 -0.09
C ASP A 65 -14.37 3.41 0.89
N ASP A 66 -15.42 2.68 0.49
CA ASP A 66 -16.54 2.43 1.41
C ASP A 66 -16.46 1.10 2.22
N SER A 67 -16.04 -0.02 1.62
CA SER A 67 -16.23 -1.34 2.30
C SER A 67 -15.07 -1.81 3.18
N ILE A 68 -13.87 -1.22 3.10
CA ILE A 68 -12.73 -1.64 3.92
C ILE A 68 -12.77 -0.97 5.31
N LEU A 69 -13.40 0.21 5.43
CA LEU A 69 -13.47 0.96 6.67
C LEU A 69 -14.34 0.29 7.75
N GLU A 70 -15.37 -0.47 7.37
CA GLU A 70 -16.20 -1.21 8.33
C GLU A 70 -15.47 -2.42 8.96
N SER A 71 -14.60 -3.11 8.20
CA SER A 71 -13.87 -4.28 8.73
C SER A 71 -12.63 -3.94 9.56
N VAL A 72 -12.17 -2.68 9.53
CA VAL A 72 -10.98 -2.23 10.27
C VAL A 72 -11.38 -1.48 11.54
N GLY A 73 -12.59 -1.64 12.07
CA GLY A 73 -12.94 -1.23 13.44
C GLY A 73 -12.52 0.20 13.79
N THR A 74 -12.66 1.13 12.84
CA THR A 74 -12.19 2.50 13.02
C THR A 74 -13.33 3.47 12.76
N GLU A 75 -13.95 3.90 13.86
CA GLU A 75 -15.09 4.81 13.90
C GLU A 75 -14.82 6.24 13.34
N HIS A 76 -13.66 6.55 12.77
CA HIS A 76 -13.27 7.95 12.52
C HIS A 76 -12.34 8.19 11.31
N PHE A 77 -12.53 7.51 10.18
CA PHE A 77 -11.81 7.89 8.95
C PHE A 77 -12.76 8.49 7.92
N LYS A 78 -13.09 9.78 8.12
CA LYS A 78 -13.56 10.62 7.02
C LYS A 78 -12.34 10.98 6.17
N VAL A 79 -12.04 10.16 5.18
CA VAL A 79 -11.02 10.49 4.18
C VAL A 79 -11.71 11.43 3.17
N ASN A 80 -11.27 12.68 3.10
CA ASN A 80 -11.84 13.61 2.12
C ASN A 80 -11.46 13.15 0.71
N ALA A 81 -12.41 13.17 -0.23
CA ALA A 81 -12.18 12.76 -1.63
C ALA A 81 -10.98 13.49 -2.30
N SER A 82 -10.65 14.71 -1.86
CA SER A 82 -9.45 15.46 -2.31
C SER A 82 -8.13 14.83 -1.87
N ASP A 83 -8.07 14.15 -0.73
CA ASP A 83 -6.87 13.43 -0.27
C ASP A 83 -6.64 12.14 -1.07
N ASN A 84 -7.71 11.51 -1.55
CA ASN A 84 -7.64 10.25 -2.30
C ASN A 84 -7.07 10.43 -3.71
N SER A 85 -7.43 11.50 -4.42
CA SER A 85 -6.84 11.81 -5.73
C SER A 85 -5.32 11.91 -5.64
N ASN A 86 -4.84 12.57 -4.59
CA ASN A 86 -3.41 12.76 -4.36
C ASN A 86 -2.68 11.45 -3.99
N ILE A 87 -3.34 10.51 -3.30
CA ILE A 87 -2.76 9.18 -3.01
C ILE A 87 -2.67 8.34 -4.29
N LEU A 88 -3.75 8.30 -5.06
CA LEU A 88 -3.84 7.49 -6.28
C LEU A 88 -2.85 7.97 -7.35
N ASP A 89 -2.69 9.28 -7.53
CA ASP A 89 -1.70 9.86 -8.46
C ASP A 89 -0.27 9.42 -8.10
N VAL A 90 0.07 9.42 -6.80
CA VAL A 90 1.41 9.05 -6.35
C VAL A 90 1.63 7.54 -6.47
N ILE A 91 0.64 6.70 -6.15
CA ILE A 91 0.70 5.23 -6.38
C ILE A 91 0.88 4.92 -7.88
N SER A 92 0.11 5.59 -8.74
CA SER A 92 0.22 5.45 -10.19
C SER A 92 1.59 5.89 -10.73
N ALA A 93 2.15 6.98 -10.21
CA ALA A 93 3.51 7.42 -10.55
C ALA A 93 4.56 6.38 -10.14
N MET A 94 4.36 5.71 -9.01
CA MET A 94 5.24 4.65 -8.53
C MET A 94 5.13 3.35 -9.32
N LYS A 95 3.92 2.92 -9.70
CA LYS A 95 3.74 1.78 -10.62
C LYS A 95 4.50 2.00 -11.93
N LYS A 96 4.47 3.22 -12.48
CA LYS A 96 5.27 3.57 -13.68
C LYS A 96 6.78 3.48 -13.45
N ARG A 97 7.27 3.79 -12.25
CA ARG A 97 8.70 3.65 -11.90
C ARG A 97 9.12 2.20 -11.71
N VAL A 98 8.27 1.37 -11.08
CA VAL A 98 8.55 -0.07 -10.89
C VAL A 98 8.38 -0.84 -12.19
N GLY A 99 7.46 -0.42 -13.07
CA GLY A 99 7.17 -1.04 -14.37
C GLY A 99 8.08 -0.64 -15.54
N LYS A 100 8.99 0.34 -15.36
CA LYS A 100 10.08 0.64 -16.31
C LYS A 100 11.28 -0.26 -16.08
#